data_AF-A0A7C4TDJ6-F1
#
_entry.id   AF-A0A7C4TDJ6-F1
#
_cell.length_a   1.000
_cell.length_b   1.000
_cell.length_c   1.000
_cell.angle_alpha   90.00
_cell.angle_beta   90.00
_cell.angle_gamma   90.00
#
_symmetry.space_group_name_H-M   'P 1'
#
loop_
_entity.id
_entity.type
_entity.pdbx_description
1 polymer ?
#
loop_
_entity_poly.entity_id
_entity_poly.type
_entity_poly.pdbx_seq_one_letter_code
_entity_poly.pdbx_strand_id
1 'polypeptide(L)'
;MVKKSSKYRIEGEIKGLDNGAVLYSCHFGVWEKMPGILVQLGYKTGIIVNRYADYNRTIFARIGDHILYRMRGKDGVRVFYKNNVREIIEFIRNKGVFCALIDGDTLYAKYQKIEKLAKKSRVPLISFALSREDKTAVLRINCNLERIIAERPYDYWWFYKSRGKD
;
A
#
# COMPACT_ATOMS: atom_id res chain seq x y z
N MET A 1 3.19 20.34 -11.01
CA MET A 1 2.33 20.33 -12.22
C MET A 1 1.61 18.99 -12.24
N VAL A 2 0.29 18.95 -12.04
CA VAL A 2 -0.48 17.69 -11.91
C VAL A 2 -0.69 17.08 -13.31
N LYS A 3 -0.13 15.88 -13.56
CA LYS A 3 -0.50 15.06 -14.73
C LYS A 3 -1.94 14.58 -14.53
N LYS A 4 -2.91 15.28 -15.13
CA LYS A 4 -4.31 14.82 -15.23
C LYS A 4 -4.35 13.67 -16.25
N SER A 5 -4.25 12.44 -15.77
CA SER A 5 -4.75 11.28 -16.50
C SER A 5 -6.26 11.22 -16.25
N SER A 6 -7.08 10.99 -17.28
CA SER A 6 -8.55 10.94 -17.18
C SER A 6 -9.09 9.87 -16.21
N LYS A 7 -8.22 9.03 -15.65
CA LYS A 7 -8.58 7.89 -14.78
C LYS A 7 -8.39 8.17 -13.28
N TYR A 8 -7.58 9.16 -12.89
CA TYR A 8 -7.32 9.46 -11.48
C TYR A 8 -6.89 10.91 -11.24
N ARG A 9 -7.08 11.36 -10.00
CA ARG A 9 -6.69 12.67 -9.49
C ARG A 9 -5.77 12.47 -8.29
N ILE A 10 -4.72 13.29 -8.21
CA ILE A 10 -3.77 13.28 -7.10
C ILE A 10 -4.01 14.52 -6.24
N GLU A 11 -4.14 14.33 -4.93
CA GLU A 11 -4.18 15.40 -3.93
C GLU A 11 -2.99 15.25 -2.97
N GLY A 12 -2.39 16.36 -2.57
CA GLY A 12 -1.20 16.38 -1.70
C GLY A 12 0.13 16.44 -2.44
N GLU A 13 1.21 16.54 -1.66
CA GLU A 13 2.56 16.70 -2.19
C GLU A 13 3.23 15.35 -2.49
N ILE A 14 3.63 15.14 -3.74
CA ILE A 14 4.29 13.91 -4.19
C ILE A 14 5.82 13.97 -4.21
N LYS A 15 6.43 15.16 -4.02
CA LYS A 15 7.90 15.33 -4.05
C LYS A 15 8.62 14.45 -3.01
N GLY A 16 7.94 14.15 -1.89
CA GLY A 16 8.45 13.25 -0.86
C GLY A 16 8.66 11.80 -1.32
N LEU A 17 8.21 11.43 -2.53
CA LEU A 17 8.35 10.09 -3.10
C LEU A 17 9.60 9.91 -3.96
N ASP A 18 10.20 11.00 -4.47
CA ASP A 18 11.20 10.96 -5.55
C ASP A 18 12.53 10.29 -5.14
N ASN A 19 12.83 10.26 -3.84
CA ASN A 19 14.03 9.62 -3.28
C ASN A 19 13.72 8.30 -2.55
N GLY A 20 12.54 7.72 -2.79
CA GLY A 20 12.04 6.56 -2.06
C GLY A 20 11.27 6.97 -0.81
N ALA A 21 10.25 6.19 -0.50
CA ALA A 21 9.34 6.45 0.61
C ALA A 21 8.67 5.17 1.09
N VAL A 22 8.19 5.19 2.33
CA VAL A 22 7.25 4.19 2.82
C VAL A 22 5.87 4.84 2.88
N LEU A 23 4.94 4.33 2.09
CA LEU A 23 3.55 4.72 2.10
C LEU A 23 2.73 3.79 2.99
N TYR A 24 1.89 4.36 3.84
CA TYR A 24 0.99 3.59 4.70
C TYR A 24 -0.46 4.06 4.58
N SER A 25 -1.38 3.11 4.63
CA SER A 25 -2.83 3.34 4.66
C SER A 25 -3.50 2.26 5.50
N CYS A 26 -4.81 2.37 5.64
CA CYS A 26 -5.70 1.32 6.07
C CYS A 26 -6.49 0.75 4.86
N HIS A 27 -7.29 -0.30 5.04
CA HIS A 27 -8.19 -0.82 4.01
C HIS A 27 -9.33 0.19 3.76
N PHE A 28 -9.07 1.16 2.89
CA PHE A 28 -9.95 2.28 2.61
C PHE A 28 -10.17 2.45 1.10
N GLY A 29 -11.44 2.61 0.71
CA GLY A 29 -11.87 2.85 -0.66
C GLY A 29 -11.39 1.76 -1.62
N VAL A 30 -10.65 2.16 -2.65
CA VAL A 30 -10.14 1.30 -3.74
C VAL A 30 -8.62 1.21 -3.70
N TRP A 31 -8.07 1.04 -2.49
CA TRP A 31 -6.64 1.01 -2.18
C TRP A 31 -5.82 0.06 -3.09
N GLU A 32 -6.40 -1.02 -3.59
CA GLU A 32 -5.74 -2.00 -4.46
C GLU A 32 -5.25 -1.38 -5.77
N LYS A 33 -5.84 -0.27 -6.20
CA LYS A 33 -5.45 0.45 -7.42
C LYS A 33 -4.24 1.36 -7.23
N MET A 34 -3.91 1.71 -5.98
CA MET A 34 -2.84 2.67 -5.69
C MET A 34 -1.49 2.25 -6.28
N PRO A 35 -1.03 0.98 -6.17
CA PRO A 35 0.28 0.60 -6.70
C PRO A 35 0.39 0.81 -8.21
N GLY A 36 -0.64 0.45 -8.97
CA GLY A 36 -0.67 0.68 -10.42
C GLY A 36 -0.69 2.17 -10.80
N ILE A 37 -1.39 3.01 -10.03
CA ILE A 37 -1.37 4.46 -10.21
C ILE A 37 0.04 5.02 -10.01
N LEU A 38 0.76 4.58 -8.95
CA LEU A 38 2.13 5.03 -8.70
C LEU A 38 3.10 4.61 -9.80
N VAL A 39 2.97 3.39 -10.35
CA VAL A 39 3.79 2.98 -11.50
C VAL A 39 3.49 3.82 -12.74
N GLN A 40 2.22 4.14 -13.00
CA GLN A 40 1.83 5.03 -14.12
C GLN A 40 2.37 6.46 -13.94
N LEU A 41 2.59 6.89 -12.71
CA LEU A 41 3.25 8.17 -12.40
C LEU A 41 4.78 8.11 -12.58
N GLY A 42 5.35 6.93 -12.80
CA GLY A 42 6.78 6.72 -13.02
C GLY A 42 7.56 6.25 -11.78
N TYR A 43 6.87 5.91 -10.69
CA TYR A 43 7.52 5.45 -9.47
C TYR A 43 7.84 3.95 -9.52
N LYS A 44 9.00 3.59 -8.96
CA LYS A 44 9.35 2.20 -8.69
C LYS A 44 8.56 1.72 -7.48
N THR A 45 7.43 1.05 -7.70
CA THR A 45 6.48 0.73 -6.63
C THR A 45 6.59 -0.72 -6.16
N GLY A 46 6.57 -0.91 -4.84
CA GLY A 46 6.59 -2.22 -4.20
C GLY A 46 5.48 -2.35 -3.16
N ILE A 47 4.95 -3.56 -2.99
CA ILE A 47 3.94 -3.87 -1.97
C ILE A 47 4.31 -5.15 -1.21
N ILE A 48 3.78 -5.31 -0.01
CA ILE A 48 3.85 -6.57 0.74
C ILE A 48 2.54 -7.34 0.66
N VAL A 49 2.65 -8.65 0.45
CA VAL A 49 1.50 -9.56 0.34
C VAL A 49 1.70 -10.75 1.27
N ASN A 50 0.63 -11.15 1.96
CA ASN A 50 0.59 -12.39 2.72
C ASN A 50 0.45 -13.58 1.76
N ARG A 51 1.13 -14.69 2.04
CA ARG A 51 0.92 -15.96 1.33
C ARG A 51 -0.18 -16.74 2.04
N TYR A 52 -1.24 -17.09 1.34
CA TYR A 52 -2.29 -17.97 1.85
C TYR A 52 -1.74 -19.38 2.15
N ALA A 53 -0.74 -19.83 1.39
CA ALA A 53 -0.05 -21.10 1.63
C ALA A 53 0.67 -21.15 2.99
N ASP A 54 0.97 -20.01 3.61
CA ASP A 54 1.55 -19.96 4.96
C ASP A 54 0.52 -20.37 6.04
N TYR A 55 -0.77 -20.20 5.77
CA TYR A 55 -1.87 -20.51 6.69
C TYR A 55 -2.58 -21.82 6.34
N ASN A 56 -2.68 -22.15 5.05
CA ASN A 56 -3.32 -23.36 4.55
C ASN A 56 -2.41 -23.98 3.48
N ARG A 57 -1.72 -25.08 3.81
CA ARG A 57 -0.69 -25.69 2.94
C ARG A 57 -1.22 -26.46 1.73
N THR A 58 -2.52 -26.36 1.45
CA THR A 58 -3.15 -27.05 0.31
C THR A 58 -2.62 -26.57 -1.04
N ILE A 59 -2.67 -27.45 -2.05
CA ILE A 59 -2.32 -27.12 -3.43
C ILE A 59 -3.13 -25.93 -3.96
N PHE A 60 -4.42 -25.85 -3.61
CA PHE A 60 -5.30 -24.74 -4.00
C PHE A 60 -4.83 -23.39 -3.45
N ALA A 61 -4.36 -23.34 -2.19
CA ALA A 61 -3.81 -22.11 -1.61
C ALA A 61 -2.54 -21.65 -2.34
N ARG A 62 -1.67 -22.58 -2.75
CA ARG A 62 -0.47 -22.26 -3.54
C ARG A 62 -0.80 -21.72 -4.93
N ILE A 63 -1.82 -22.28 -5.58
CA ILE A 63 -2.30 -21.79 -6.88
C ILE A 63 -2.90 -20.38 -6.72
N GLY A 64 -3.71 -20.17 -5.68
CA GLY A 64 -4.26 -18.85 -5.33
C GLY A 64 -3.17 -17.80 -5.11
N ASP A 65 -2.11 -18.15 -4.38
CA ASP A 65 -0.94 -17.27 -4.18
C ASP A 65 -0.28 -16.87 -5.50
N HIS A 66 -0.14 -17.81 -6.44
CA HIS A 66 0.47 -17.54 -7.75
C HIS A 66 -0.40 -16.61 -8.61
N ILE A 67 -1.72 -16.82 -8.60
CA ILE A 67 -2.67 -15.95 -9.30
C ILE A 67 -2.64 -14.54 -8.71
N LEU A 68 -2.71 -14.42 -7.38
CA LEU A 68 -2.66 -13.13 -6.71
C LEU A 68 -1.32 -12.42 -6.92
N TYR A 69 -0.21 -13.14 -6.90
CA TYR A 69 1.10 -12.59 -7.22
C TYR A 69 1.12 -12.00 -8.63
N ARG A 70 0.60 -12.73 -9.63
CA ARG A 70 0.52 -12.23 -11.02
C ARG A 70 -0.40 -11.02 -11.15
N MET A 71 -1.56 -11.04 -10.50
CA MET A 71 -2.49 -9.91 -10.54
C MET A 71 -1.91 -8.66 -9.89
N ARG A 72 -1.24 -8.82 -8.74
CA ARG A 72 -0.66 -7.71 -7.97
C ARG A 72 0.68 -7.23 -8.51
N GLY A 73 1.42 -8.10 -9.20
CA GLY A 73 2.65 -7.76 -9.92
C GLY A 73 2.40 -7.24 -11.34
N LYS A 74 1.13 -7.17 -11.76
CA LYS A 74 0.75 -6.53 -13.01
C LYS A 74 1.16 -5.05 -12.99
N ASP A 75 1.35 -4.49 -14.17
CA ASP A 75 1.69 -3.08 -14.36
C ASP A 75 3.04 -2.66 -13.72
N GLY A 76 3.96 -3.60 -13.52
CA GLY A 76 5.33 -3.31 -13.06
C GLY A 76 5.50 -3.17 -11.54
N VAL A 77 4.48 -3.51 -10.75
CA VAL A 77 4.54 -3.48 -9.28
C VAL A 77 5.40 -4.63 -8.76
N ARG A 78 6.36 -4.35 -7.87
CA ARG A 78 7.16 -5.37 -7.21
C ARG A 78 6.43 -5.94 -6.00
N VAL A 79 6.20 -7.25 -5.97
CA VAL A 79 5.54 -7.93 -4.85
C VAL A 79 6.59 -8.53 -3.92
N PHE A 80 6.53 -8.17 -2.65
CA PHE A 80 7.35 -8.70 -1.56
C PHE A 80 6.52 -9.56 -0.62
N TYR A 81 7.20 -10.45 0.11
CA TYR A 81 6.62 -11.23 1.18
C TYR A 81 7.26 -10.87 2.52
N LYS A 82 6.62 -11.30 3.60
CA LYS A 82 7.02 -10.99 4.99
C LYS A 82 8.48 -11.34 5.33
N ASN A 83 9.06 -12.32 4.65
CA ASN A 83 10.44 -12.76 4.87
C ASN A 83 11.48 -11.91 4.10
N ASN A 84 11.06 -11.09 3.13
CA ASN A 84 11.95 -10.31 2.27
C ASN A 84 12.37 -8.96 2.89
N VAL A 85 12.49 -8.87 4.22
CA VAL A 85 12.73 -7.57 4.91
C VAL A 85 13.98 -6.87 4.38
N ARG A 86 15.07 -7.60 4.14
CA ARG A 86 16.31 -7.03 3.60
C ARG A 86 16.12 -6.48 2.19
N GLU A 87 15.45 -7.23 1.31
CA GLU A 87 15.17 -6.80 -0.05
C GLU A 87 14.23 -5.59 -0.09
N ILE A 88 13.26 -5.51 0.82
CA ILE A 88 12.38 -4.35 0.97
C ILE A 88 13.21 -3.11 1.32
N ILE A 89 14.11 -3.21 2.30
CA ILE A 89 14.99 -2.10 2.70
C ILE A 89 15.87 -1.65 1.52
N GLU A 90 16.50 -2.60 0.83
CA GLU A 90 17.34 -2.31 -0.35
C GLU A 90 16.52 -1.69 -1.48
N PHE A 91 15.30 -2.16 -1.70
CA PHE A 91 14.38 -1.59 -2.68
C PHE A 91 14.04 -0.13 -2.37
N ILE A 92 13.67 0.16 -1.11
CA ILE A 92 13.32 1.51 -0.65
C ILE A 92 14.52 2.45 -0.81
N ARG A 93 15.70 2.05 -0.31
CA ARG A 93 16.94 2.85 -0.40
C ARG A 93 17.35 3.13 -1.84
N ASN A 94 17.01 2.25 -2.77
CA ASN A 94 17.20 2.45 -4.21
C ASN A 94 16.00 3.16 -4.86
N LYS A 95 15.54 4.25 -4.23
CA LYS A 95 14.44 5.13 -4.68
C LYS A 95 13.10 4.41 -4.90
N GLY A 96 12.87 3.32 -4.19
CA GLY A 96 11.61 2.57 -4.25
C GLY A 96 10.54 3.17 -3.36
N VAL A 97 9.30 3.21 -3.84
CA VAL A 97 8.12 3.56 -3.05
C VAL A 97 7.45 2.28 -2.58
N PHE A 98 7.61 1.97 -1.29
CA PHE A 98 7.06 0.76 -0.68
C PHE A 98 5.74 1.06 0.03
N CYS A 99 4.70 0.30 -0.27
CA CYS A 99 3.37 0.54 0.26
C CYS A 99 2.89 -0.60 1.15
N ALA A 100 2.28 -0.26 2.29
CA ALA A 100 1.74 -1.22 3.24
C ALA A 100 0.40 -0.76 3.83
N LEU A 101 -0.42 -1.73 4.21
CA LEU A 101 -1.63 -1.51 5.02
C LEU A 101 -1.30 -1.77 6.49
N ILE A 102 -1.80 -0.91 7.40
CA ILE A 102 -1.44 -0.89 8.84
C ILE A 102 -2.59 -1.25 9.79
N ASP A 103 -3.73 -1.70 9.25
CA ASP A 103 -4.93 -2.08 9.99
C ASP A 103 -5.22 -3.58 9.87
N GLY A 104 -4.21 -4.38 9.52
CA GLY A 104 -4.35 -5.83 9.45
C GLY A 104 -3.99 -6.53 10.76
N ASP A 105 -4.33 -7.82 10.81
CA ASP A 105 -4.11 -8.67 11.99
C ASP A 105 -2.69 -9.27 12.03
N THR A 106 -1.94 -9.16 10.94
CA THR A 106 -0.58 -9.70 10.88
C THR A 106 0.43 -8.75 11.51
N LEU A 107 1.54 -9.31 12.03
CA LEU A 107 2.64 -8.54 12.61
C LEU A 107 3.16 -7.43 11.69
N TYR A 108 3.14 -7.66 10.38
CA TYR A 108 3.66 -6.73 9.36
C TYR A 108 2.64 -5.67 8.93
N ALA A 109 1.39 -5.81 9.35
CA ALA A 109 0.31 -4.87 9.11
C ALA A 109 0.04 -3.98 10.33
N LYS A 110 1.09 -3.63 11.10
CA LYS A 110 1.02 -2.72 12.26
C LYS A 110 1.83 -1.45 12.00
N TYR A 111 1.26 -0.29 12.32
CA TYR A 111 1.88 1.01 12.10
C TYR A 111 3.31 1.10 12.63
N GLN A 112 3.55 0.66 13.86
CA GLN A 112 4.87 0.75 14.52
C GLN A 112 5.96 -0.04 13.76
N LYS A 113 5.60 -1.10 13.04
CA LYS A 113 6.57 -1.88 12.25
C LYS A 113 6.91 -1.17 10.94
N ILE A 114 5.90 -0.59 10.29
CA ILE A 114 6.08 0.21 9.08
C ILE A 114 6.88 1.49 9.39
N GLU A 115 6.64 2.11 10.54
CA GLU A 115 7.42 3.24 11.02
C GLU A 115 8.89 2.86 11.26
N LYS A 116 9.15 1.73 11.93
CA LYS A 116 10.52 1.18 12.11
C LYS A 116 11.21 0.90 10.77
N LEU A 117 10.47 0.39 9.79
CA LEU A 117 10.99 0.14 8.43
C LEU A 117 11.41 1.44 7.75
N ALA A 118 10.58 2.48 7.81
CA ALA A 118 10.89 3.80 7.25
C ALA A 118 12.15 4.40 7.91
N LYS A 119 12.22 4.38 9.24
CA LYS A 119 13.39 4.83 10.03
C LYS A 119 14.66 4.06 9.63
N LYS A 120 14.59 2.73 9.56
CA LYS A 120 15.74 1.88 9.16
C LYS A 120 16.18 2.13 7.71
N SER A 121 15.23 2.46 6.84
CA SER A 121 15.49 2.77 5.44
C SER A 121 15.94 4.21 5.20
N ARG A 122 15.84 5.08 6.22
CA ARG A 122 16.14 6.53 6.17
C ARG A 122 15.35 7.26 5.08
N VAL A 123 14.06 6.93 4.97
CA VAL A 123 13.12 7.56 4.04
C VAL A 123 11.90 8.08 4.79
N PRO A 124 11.13 9.03 4.23
CA PRO A 124 9.90 9.49 4.85
C PRO A 124 8.86 8.36 4.96
N LEU A 125 8.09 8.41 6.04
CA LEU A 125 6.86 7.66 6.22
C LEU A 125 5.68 8.59 5.88
N ILE A 126 4.89 8.23 4.88
CA ILE A 126 3.86 9.10 4.32
C ILE A 126 2.52 8.35 4.34
N SER A 127 1.48 8.98 4.88
CA SER A 127 0.13 8.44 4.82
C SER A 127 -0.45 8.58 3.41
N PHE A 128 -1.33 7.67 3.02
CA PHE A 128 -2.14 7.83 1.82
C PHE A 128 -3.55 7.31 2.01
N ALA A 129 -4.47 7.77 1.18
CA ALA A 129 -5.82 7.20 1.05
C ALA A 129 -6.21 7.19 -0.44
N LEU A 130 -6.95 6.17 -0.86
CA LEU A 130 -7.46 6.10 -2.22
C LEU A 130 -8.95 5.78 -2.22
N SER A 131 -9.77 6.74 -2.60
CA SER A 131 -11.23 6.58 -2.73
C SER A 131 -11.71 6.82 -4.15
N ARG A 132 -12.99 6.56 -4.39
CA ARG A 132 -13.68 6.92 -5.62
C ARG A 132 -14.60 8.12 -5.37
N GLU A 133 -14.52 9.12 -6.24
CA GLU A 133 -15.36 10.32 -6.24
C GLU A 133 -15.84 10.54 -7.67
N ASP A 134 -17.15 10.54 -7.89
CA ASP A 134 -17.76 10.82 -9.19
C ASP A 134 -17.08 10.09 -10.37
N LYS A 135 -16.84 8.78 -10.16
CA LYS A 135 -16.17 7.85 -11.08
C LYS A 135 -14.64 8.01 -11.20
N THR A 136 -14.05 9.08 -10.69
CA THR A 136 -12.60 9.31 -10.62
C THR A 136 -11.99 8.64 -9.39
N ALA A 137 -10.82 8.01 -9.54
CA ALA A 137 -10.04 7.56 -8.39
C ALA A 137 -9.21 8.73 -7.83
N VAL A 138 -9.32 9.02 -6.53
CA VAL A 138 -8.63 10.15 -5.89
C VAL A 138 -7.59 9.61 -4.92
N LEU A 139 -6.32 9.72 -5.31
CA LEU A 139 -5.18 9.33 -4.48
C LEU A 139 -4.71 10.54 -3.68
N ARG A 140 -4.90 10.48 -2.37
CA ARG A 140 -4.46 11.47 -1.40
C ARG A 140 -3.14 11.02 -0.82
N ILE A 141 -2.12 11.87 -0.89
CA ILE A 141 -0.77 11.62 -0.35
C ILE A 141 -0.51 12.62 0.78
N ASN A 142 0.14 12.17 1.85
CA ASN A 142 0.43 12.96 3.05
C ASN A 142 -0.86 13.54 3.69
N CYS A 143 -1.85 12.68 3.86
CA CYS A 143 -3.18 13.06 4.33
C CYS A 143 -3.45 12.65 5.79
N ASN A 144 -4.41 13.31 6.43
CA ASN A 144 -4.90 12.86 7.75
C ASN A 144 -5.90 11.70 7.55
N LEU A 145 -5.42 10.47 7.76
CA LEU A 145 -6.22 9.25 7.57
C LEU A 145 -7.44 9.20 8.49
N GLU A 146 -7.28 9.58 9.77
CA GLU A 146 -8.38 9.55 10.74
C GLU A 146 -9.50 10.49 10.32
N ARG A 147 -9.14 11.70 9.89
CA ARG A 147 -10.10 12.67 9.36
C ARG A 147 -10.82 12.14 8.13
N ILE A 148 -10.10 11.57 7.16
CA ILE A 148 -10.69 11.02 5.93
C ILE A 148 -11.66 9.88 6.25
N ILE A 149 -11.29 8.98 7.17
CA ILE A 149 -12.16 7.88 7.62
C ILE A 149 -13.41 8.42 8.32
N ALA A 150 -13.26 9.45 9.16
CA ALA A 150 -14.38 10.08 9.86
C ALA A 150 -15.35 10.79 8.89
N GLU A 151 -14.82 11.45 7.86
CA GLU A 151 -15.63 12.11 6.81
C GLU A 151 -16.29 11.09 5.86
N ARG A 152 -15.71 9.89 5.70
CA ARG A 152 -16.16 8.87 4.75
C ARG A 152 -16.13 7.46 5.36
N PRO A 153 -16.91 7.19 6.41
CA PRO A 153 -16.83 5.94 7.16
C PRO A 153 -17.21 4.71 6.33
N TYR A 154 -18.09 4.85 5.33
CA TYR A 154 -18.52 3.75 4.47
C TYR A 154 -17.45 3.27 3.48
N ASP A 155 -16.43 4.09 3.21
CA ASP A 155 -15.29 3.67 2.38
C ASP A 155 -14.28 2.85 3.19
N TYR A 156 -14.36 2.87 4.51
CA TYR A 156 -13.48 2.08 5.37
C TYR A 156 -14.00 0.65 5.54
N TRP A 157 -13.13 -0.34 5.37
CA TRP A 157 -13.50 -1.74 5.51
C TRP A 157 -13.44 -2.15 6.99
N TRP A 158 -14.49 -1.83 7.74
CA TRP A 158 -14.59 -2.04 9.20
C TRP A 158 -14.32 -3.46 9.69
N PHE A 159 -14.52 -4.45 8.82
CA PHE A 159 -14.18 -5.85 9.07
C PHE A 159 -12.72 -6.06 9.55
N TYR A 160 -11.79 -5.24 9.05
CA TYR A 160 -10.38 -5.32 9.46
C TYR A 160 -10.14 -4.71 10.85
N LYS A 161 -10.87 -3.66 11.23
CA LYS A 161 -10.81 -3.11 12.59
C LYS A 161 -11.42 -4.04 13.63
N SER A 162 -12.44 -4.83 13.27
CA SER A 162 -13.07 -5.79 14.19
C SER A 162 -12.18 -6.99 14.56
N ARG A 163 -11.14 -7.26 13.78
CA ARG A 163 -10.20 -8.38 14.02
C ARG A 163 -8.95 -7.98 14.81
N GLY A 164 -8.67 -6.69 14.92
CA GLY A 164 -7.54 -6.14 15.68
C GLY A 164 -7.76 -6.04 17.20
N LYS A 165 -8.74 -6.77 17.76
CA LYS A 165 -8.94 -6.91 19.21
C LYS A 165 -8.41 -8.27 19.63
N ASP A 166 -7.09 -8.32 19.87
CA ASP A 166 -6.40 -9.23 20.79
C ASP A 166 -5.01 -8.62 21.10
#